data_AF-A0A7C6SQ45-F1
#
_entry.id   AF-A0A7C6SQ45-F1
#
_cell.length_a   1.000
_cell.length_b   1.000
_cell.length_c   1.000
_cell.angle_alpha   90.00
_cell.angle_beta   90.00
_cell.angle_gamma   90.00
#
_symmetry.space_group_name_H-M   'P 1'
#
loop_
_entity.id
_entity.type
_entity.pdbx_description
1 polymer ?
#
loop_
_entity_poly.entity_id
_entity_poly.type
_entity_poly.pdbx_seq_one_letter_code
_entity_poly.pdbx_strand_id
1 'polypeptide(L)' 'MLGNIVKTVLDVLLSAFTPPQASSIGIIGGADGPTAIYVTHTLSPYVLSAVAIAAYLFLRNAKK' A
#
# COMPACT_ATOMS: atom_id res chain seq x y z
N MET A 1 26.35 -16.21 -8.17
CA MET A 1 26.25 -15.08 -7.22
C MET A 1 25.11 -14.12 -7.58
N LEU A 2 25.02 -13.63 -8.82
CA LEU A 2 23.93 -12.73 -9.26
C LEU A 2 22.53 -13.38 -9.23
N GLY A 3 22.40 -14.66 -9.59
CA GLY A 3 21.11 -15.36 -9.59
C GLY A 3 20.43 -15.47 -8.21
N ASN A 4 21.22 -15.60 -7.13
CA ASN A 4 20.67 -15.67 -5.78
C ASN A 4 20.17 -14.31 -5.30
N ILE A 5 20.85 -13.23 -5.70
CA ILE A 5 20.44 -11.85 -5.36
C ILE A 5 19.09 -11.53 -6.02
N VAL A 6 18.94 -11.83 -7.31
CA VAL A 6 17.67 -11.59 -8.03
C VAL A 6 16.52 -12.38 -7.42
N LYS A 7 16.74 -13.65 -7.04
CA LYS A 7 15.73 -14.47 -6.38
C LYS A 7 15.34 -13.91 -5.02
N THR A 8 16.29 -13.49 -4.20
CA THR A 8 16.01 -12.90 -2.87
C THR A 8 15.27 -11.57 -3.00
N VAL A 9 15.64 -10.71 -3.95
CA VAL A 9 14.92 -9.45 -4.22
C VAL A 9 13.48 -9.73 -4.63
N LEU A 10 13.26 -10.72 -5.51
CA LEU A 10 11.92 -11.09 -5.95
C LEU A 10 11.07 -11.69 -4.82
N ASP A 11 11.65 -12.56 -3.98
CA ASP A 11 10.97 -13.14 -2.81
C ASP A 11 10.53 -12.05 -1.83
N VAL A 12 11.40 -11.07 -1.58
CA VAL A 12 11.08 -9.93 -0.72
C VAL A 12 9.98 -9.08 -1.35
N LEU A 13 10.04 -8.77 -2.64
CA LEU A 13 9.00 -7.97 -3.32
C LEU A 13 7.63 -8.65 -3.29
N LEU A 14 7.58 -9.98 -3.38
CA LEU A 14 6.34 -10.75 -3.38
C LEU A 14 5.79 -11.03 -1.97
N SER A 15 6.66 -11.06 -0.94
CA SER A 15 6.30 -11.45 0.44
C SER A 15 6.41 -10.30 1.46
N ALA A 16 6.79 -9.09 1.04
CA ALA A 16 6.98 -7.93 1.92
C ALA A 16 5.71 -7.51 2.68
N PHE A 17 4.53 -7.85 2.15
CA PHE A 17 3.25 -7.47 2.73
C PHE A 17 2.34 -8.67 2.86
N THR A 18 1.66 -8.74 4.00
CA THR A 18 0.53 -9.66 4.17
C THR A 18 -0.62 -9.29 3.21
N PRO A 19 -1.51 -10.22 2.83
CA PRO A 19 -2.63 -9.90 1.96
C PRO A 19 -3.49 -8.71 2.42
N PRO A 20 -3.79 -8.53 3.73
CA PRO A 20 -4.50 -7.34 4.22
C PRO A 20 -3.71 -6.04 4.03
N GLN A 21 -2.39 -6.05 4.24
CA GLN A 21 -1.53 -4.88 4.00
C GLN A 21 -1.49 -4.51 2.51
N ALA A 22 -1.30 -5.51 1.64
CA ALA A 22 -1.29 -5.29 0.20
C ALA A 22 -2.64 -4.74 -0.30
N SER A 23 -3.76 -5.28 0.22
CA SER A 23 -5.10 -4.78 -0.11
C SER A 23 -5.33 -3.35 0.36
N SER A 24 -4.86 -2.99 1.57
CA SER A 24 -4.92 -1.61 2.07
C SER A 24 -4.14 -0.62 1.20
N ILE A 25 -2.95 -1.02 0.72
CA ILE A 25 -2.13 -0.19 -0.17
C ILE A 25 -2.80 -0.05 -1.55
N GLY A 26 -3.32 -1.15 -2.12
CA GLY A 26 -3.98 -1.14 -3.42
C GLY A 26 -5.23 -0.25 -3.48
N ILE A 27 -5.94 -0.10 -2.35
CA ILE A 27 -7.15 0.73 -2.25
C ILE A 27 -6.90 2.22 -2.52
N ILE A 28 -5.67 2.72 -2.30
CA ILE A 28 -5.30 4.13 -2.57
C ILE A 28 -5.60 4.54 -4.01
N GLY A 29 -5.41 3.62 -4.97
CA GLY A 29 -5.56 3.92 -6.40
C GLY A 29 -6.99 3.91 -6.92
N GLY A 30 -7.95 3.35 -6.16
CA GLY A 30 -9.33 3.14 -6.62
C GLY A 30 -10.43 3.77 -5.77
N ALA A 31 -10.14 4.14 -4.52
CA ALA A 31 -11.10 4.73 -3.59
C ALA A 31 -10.89 6.24 -3.40
N ASP A 32 -11.89 6.92 -2.81
CA ASP A 32 -11.70 8.26 -2.26
C ASP A 32 -10.93 8.21 -0.92
N GLY A 33 -10.34 9.34 -0.53
CA GLY A 33 -9.38 9.41 0.57
C GLY A 33 -9.94 8.93 1.91
N PRO A 34 -11.12 9.42 2.34
CA PRO A 34 -11.81 8.91 3.51
C PRO A 34 -12.08 7.40 3.46
N THR A 35 -12.56 6.88 2.32
CA THR A 35 -12.79 5.43 2.15
C THR A 35 -11.49 4.63 2.26
N ALA A 36 -10.39 5.11 1.66
CA ALA A 36 -9.09 4.45 1.74
C ALA A 36 -8.56 4.36 3.17
N ILE A 37 -8.74 5.43 3.95
CA ILE A 37 -8.38 5.47 5.38
C ILE A 37 -9.27 4.50 6.19
N TYR A 38 -10.58 4.53 5.98
CA TYR A 38 -11.54 3.70 6.70
C TYR A 38 -11.29 2.19 6.50
N VAL A 39 -11.09 1.78 5.25
CA VAL A 39 -10.85 0.36 4.95
C VAL A 39 -9.49 -0.08 5.48
N THR A 40 -8.45 0.75 5.37
CA THR A 40 -7.12 0.43 5.91
C THR A 40 -7.14 0.29 7.43
N HIS A 41 -7.91 1.13 8.12
CA HIS A 41 -8.08 1.02 9.57
C HIS A 41 -8.63 -0.36 9.97
N THR A 42 -9.47 -0.95 9.12
CA THR A 42 -10.08 -2.27 9.37
C THR A 42 -9.18 -3.43 8.93
N LEU A 43 -8.52 -3.31 7.76
CA LEU A 43 -7.73 -4.40 7.17
C LEU A 43 -6.31 -4.48 7.73
N SER A 44 -5.65 -3.35 7.92
CA SER A 44 -4.26 -3.32 8.39
C SER A 44 -3.91 -1.99 9.04
N PRO A 45 -4.19 -1.83 10.36
CA PRO A 45 -3.87 -0.62 11.12
C PRO A 45 -2.38 -0.24 11.05
N TYR A 46 -1.51 -1.23 10.88
CA TYR A 46 -0.05 -1.03 10.84
C TYR A 46 0.41 -0.13 9.69
N VAL A 47 -0.28 -0.17 8.53
CA VAL A 47 0.07 0.65 7.36
C VAL A 47 -0.83 1.88 7.22
N LEU A 48 -1.72 2.13 8.18
CA LEU A 48 -2.71 3.21 8.14
C LEU A 48 -2.07 4.58 7.97
N SER A 49 -0.98 4.85 8.68
CA SER A 49 -0.27 6.13 8.61
C SER A 49 0.26 6.40 7.20
N ALA A 50 0.87 5.39 6.59
CA ALA A 50 1.41 5.50 5.23
C ALA A 50 0.29 5.69 4.20
N VAL A 51 -0.81 4.93 4.33
CA VAL A 51 -1.98 5.04 3.46
C VAL A 51 -2.65 6.41 3.60
N ALA A 52 -2.80 6.93 4.81
CA ALA A 52 -3.42 8.24 5.05
C ALA A 52 -2.61 9.38 4.40
N ILE A 53 -1.28 9.36 4.54
CA ILE A 53 -0.41 10.34 3.87
C ILE A 53 -0.56 10.23 2.35
N ALA A 54 -0.49 9.01 1.80
CA ALA A 54 -0.64 8.78 0.38
C ALA A 54 -2.02 9.23 -0.16
N ALA A 55 -3.11 8.93 0.55
CA ALA A 55 -4.46 9.33 0.18
C ALA A 55 -4.59 10.86 0.08
N TYR A 56 -4.09 11.61 1.07
CA TYR A 56 -4.14 13.07 1.04
C TYR A 56 -3.26 13.69 -0.04
N LEU A 57 -2.07 13.14 -0.30
CA LEU A 57 -1.15 13.67 -1.31
C LEU A 57 -1.60 13.34 -2.74
N PHE A 58 -1.95 12.08 -2.98
CA PHE A 58 -2.26 11.58 -4.32
C PHE A 58 -3.59 12.14 -4.82
N LEU A 59 -4.64 12.13 -3.99
CA LEU A 59 -5.95 12.64 -4.39
C LEU A 59 -5.97 14.16 -4.53
N ARG A 60 -5.14 14.88 -3.77
CA ARG A 60 -4.99 16.33 -3.94
C ARG A 60 -4.35 16.69 -5.28
N ASN A 61 -3.38 15.90 -5.75
CA ASN A 61 -2.75 16.13 -7.05
C ASN A 61 -3.56 15.59 -8.24
N ALA A 62 -4.41 14.58 -8.03
CA ALA A 62 -5.29 14.04 -9.09
C ALA A 62 -6.42 15.00 -9.51
N LYS A 63 -6.67 16.08 -8.77
CA LYS A 63 -7.68 17.11 -9.08
C LYS A 63 -7.12 18.37 -9.74
N LYS A 64 -5.84 18.39 -10.11
CA LYS A 64 -5.23 19.43 -10.95
C LYS A 64 -5.13 18.95 -12.38
#